data_AF-A0A847E0U9-F1
#
_entry.id   AF-A0A847E0U9-F1
#
_cell.length_a   1.000
_cell.length_b   1.000
_cell.length_c   1.000
_cell.angle_alpha   90.00
_cell.angle_beta   90.00
_cell.angle_gamma   90.00
#
_symmetry.space_group_name_H-M   'P 1'
#
loop_
_entity.id
_entity.type
_entity.pdbx_description
1 polymer ?
#
loop_
_entity_poly.entity_id
_entity_poly.type
_entity_poly.pdbx_seq_one_letter_code
_entity_poly.pdbx_strand_id
1 'polypeptide(L)'
;MTSCLRLSACAMVAAGVLGACLVAAAAEAERGQALYDLRCGGCHETSVHQRASRSAQTFEQIREAVVRWQREVGADWRADEIDAVTWHLNERYYKLPCPTAVCGMPRASATAR
;
A
#
# COMPACT_ATOMS: atom_id res chain seq x y z
N MET A 1 27.28 -44.82 32.78
CA MET A 1 26.70 -45.55 31.64
C MET A 1 25.24 -45.11 31.53
N THR A 2 24.77 -44.82 30.30
CA THR A 2 23.37 -44.56 29.85
C THR A 2 22.65 -43.35 30.49
N SER A 3 22.56 -42.15 29.90
CA SER A 3 21.98 -41.68 28.62
C SER A 3 20.44 -41.62 28.57
N CYS A 4 19.94 -40.55 27.92
CA CYS A 4 18.61 -40.36 27.32
C CYS A 4 17.47 -40.03 28.30
N LEU A 5 16.82 -38.86 28.27
CA LEU A 5 16.10 -38.34 27.10
C LEU A 5 15.94 -36.81 27.21
N ARG A 6 16.57 -36.04 26.32
CA ARG A 6 16.17 -34.66 26.05
C ARG A 6 14.99 -34.75 25.08
N LEU A 7 13.77 -34.49 25.57
CA LEU A 7 12.61 -34.30 24.71
C LEU A 7 12.84 -33.02 23.91
N SER A 8 13.23 -33.23 22.66
CA SER A 8 13.50 -32.20 21.66
C SER A 8 12.20 -31.43 21.39
N ALA A 9 12.04 -30.27 22.01
CA ALA A 9 11.04 -29.28 21.63
C ALA A 9 11.49 -28.58 20.34
N CYS A 10 11.61 -29.33 19.24
CA CYS A 10 11.96 -28.82 17.93
C CYS A 10 10.81 -29.08 16.97
N ALA A 11 9.67 -28.41 17.16
CA ALA A 11 8.61 -28.42 16.16
C ALA A 11 7.62 -27.25 16.29
N MET A 12 8.06 -26.01 16.52
CA MET A 12 7.16 -24.84 16.39
C MET A 12 7.90 -23.57 15.94
N VAL A 13 8.44 -23.53 14.71
CA VAL A 13 8.89 -22.25 14.11
C VAL A 13 8.48 -22.06 12.64
N ALA A 14 8.01 -23.10 11.93
CA ALA A 14 7.83 -22.98 10.47
C ALA A 14 6.58 -22.20 9.99
N ALA A 15 5.67 -21.76 10.88
CA ALA A 15 4.44 -21.07 10.47
C ALA A 15 4.52 -19.52 10.43
N GLY A 16 5.63 -18.92 10.88
CA GLY A 16 5.70 -17.46 11.08
C GLY A 16 5.95 -16.61 9.83
N VAL A 17 6.57 -17.18 8.78
CA VAL A 17 7.09 -16.37 7.66
C VAL A 17 5.98 -15.91 6.69
N LEU A 18 4.94 -16.71 6.49
CA LEU A 18 3.82 -16.34 5.60
C LEU A 18 2.88 -15.27 6.20
N GLY A 19 2.80 -15.18 7.54
CA GLY A 19 1.95 -14.19 8.21
C GLY A 19 2.53 -12.77 8.20
N ALA A 20 3.86 -12.63 8.22
CA ALA A 20 4.51 -11.33 8.36
C ALA A 20 4.28 -10.39 7.16
N CYS A 21 4.32 -10.91 5.93
CA CYS A 21 4.17 -10.09 4.73
C CYS A 21 2.76 -9.50 4.57
N LEU A 22 1.72 -10.25 4.97
CA LEU A 22 0.33 -9.80 4.86
C LEU A 22 0.02 -8.69 5.86
N VAL A 23 0.57 -8.76 7.07
CA VAL A 23 0.40 -7.74 8.11
C VAL A 23 1.06 -6.43 7.71
N ALA A 24 2.29 -6.48 7.15
CA ALA A 24 2.98 -5.28 6.68
C ALA A 24 2.23 -4.56 5.55
N ALA A 25 1.70 -5.33 4.59
CA ALA A 25 0.91 -4.79 3.49
C ALA A 25 -0.38 -4.09 3.96
N ALA A 26 -1.09 -4.68 4.92
CA ALA A 26 -2.28 -4.09 5.49
C ALA A 26 -1.98 -2.79 6.25
N ALA A 27 -0.89 -2.76 7.02
CA ALA A 27 -0.47 -1.59 7.78
C ALA A 27 -0.12 -0.38 6.89
N GLU A 28 0.59 -0.61 5.77
CA GLU A 28 0.91 0.47 4.82
C GLU A 28 -0.35 1.01 4.11
N ALA A 29 -1.29 0.14 3.76
CA ALA A 29 -2.56 0.56 3.17
C ALA A 29 -3.42 1.39 4.14
N GLU A 30 -3.46 1.01 5.42
CA GLU A 30 -4.14 1.80 6.47
C GLU A 30 -3.44 3.16 6.69
N ARG A 31 -2.10 3.19 6.71
CA ARG A 31 -1.34 4.43 6.81
C ARG A 31 -1.65 5.38 5.66
N GLY A 32 -1.66 4.87 4.42
CA GLY A 32 -1.99 5.64 3.24
C GLY A 32 -3.41 6.22 3.28
N GLN A 33 -4.38 5.45 3.79
CA GLN A 33 -5.74 5.93 3.99
C GLN A 33 -5.79 7.09 4.98
N ALA A 34 -5.16 6.93 6.15
CA ALA A 34 -5.19 7.96 7.19
C ALA A 34 -4.60 9.29 6.69
N LEU A 35 -3.50 9.23 5.93
CA LEU A 35 -2.88 10.40 5.32
C LEU A 35 -3.79 11.06 4.28
N TYR A 36 -4.44 10.27 3.43
CA TYR A 36 -5.40 10.74 2.43
C TYR A 36 -6.59 11.47 3.07
N ASP A 37 -7.23 10.83 4.06
CA ASP A 37 -8.44 11.35 4.72
C ASP A 37 -8.16 12.69 5.42
N LEU A 38 -6.95 12.88 5.96
CA LEU A 38 -6.56 14.12 6.65
C LEU A 38 -6.26 15.30 5.71
N ARG A 39 -5.85 15.04 4.46
CA ARG A 39 -5.21 16.08 3.62
C ARG A 39 -5.87 16.30 2.26
N CYS A 40 -6.41 15.27 1.62
CA CYS A 40 -6.83 15.35 0.22
C CYS A 40 -8.31 15.74 0.03
N GLY A 41 -9.17 15.49 1.03
CA GLY A 41 -10.61 15.72 0.91
C GLY A 41 -11.06 17.18 0.96
N GLY A 42 -10.20 18.10 1.42
CA GLY A 42 -10.59 19.48 1.74
C GLY A 42 -10.98 20.37 0.55
N CYS A 43 -10.59 20.02 -0.68
CA CYS A 43 -10.86 20.85 -1.86
C CYS A 43 -11.91 20.28 -2.82
N HIS A 44 -11.91 18.95 -3.03
CA HIS A 44 -12.76 18.31 -4.03
C HIS A 44 -13.33 16.96 -3.60
N GLU A 45 -13.23 16.62 -2.31
CA GLU A 45 -13.59 15.31 -1.78
C GLU A 45 -13.03 14.17 -2.67
N THR A 46 -13.86 13.20 -3.07
CA THR A 46 -13.47 12.06 -3.91
C THR A 46 -13.76 12.28 -5.40
N SER A 47 -14.31 13.44 -5.79
CA SER A 47 -14.77 13.70 -7.17
C SER A 47 -13.64 13.61 -8.21
N VAL A 48 -12.42 13.98 -7.82
CA VAL A 48 -11.20 13.91 -8.65
C VAL A 48 -10.81 12.47 -9.04
N HIS A 49 -11.33 11.46 -8.35
CA HIS A 49 -11.05 10.06 -8.64
C HIS A 49 -12.11 9.38 -9.51
N GLN A 50 -13.19 10.07 -9.84
CA GLN A 50 -14.22 9.54 -10.74
C GLN A 50 -13.64 9.25 -12.13
N ARG A 51 -14.20 8.25 -12.82
CA ARG A 51 -13.69 7.78 -14.13
C ARG A 51 -13.49 8.91 -15.14
N ALA A 52 -14.37 9.91 -15.17
CA ALA A 52 -14.29 11.04 -16.10
C ALA A 52 -13.13 12.01 -15.79
N SER A 53 -12.72 12.10 -14.53
CA SER A 53 -11.67 13.03 -14.06
C SER A 53 -10.31 12.35 -13.88
N ARG A 54 -10.30 11.01 -13.85
CA ARG A 54 -9.12 10.19 -13.59
C ARG A 54 -8.15 10.24 -14.76
N SER A 55 -7.03 10.97 -14.60
CA SER A 55 -6.03 11.15 -15.65
C SER A 55 -4.86 10.15 -15.62
N ALA A 56 -4.44 9.69 -14.43
CA ALA A 56 -3.30 8.78 -14.32
C ALA A 56 -3.61 7.37 -14.90
N GLN A 57 -2.68 6.89 -15.72
CA GLN A 57 -2.73 5.61 -16.44
C GLN A 57 -1.71 4.59 -15.92
N THR A 58 -0.76 5.03 -15.08
CA THR A 58 0.24 4.17 -14.44
C THR A 58 0.31 4.44 -12.94
N PHE A 59 0.83 3.47 -12.16
CA PHE A 59 1.09 3.68 -10.74
C PHE A 59 2.02 4.87 -10.49
N GLU A 60 3.04 5.05 -11.33
CA GLU A 60 3.96 6.19 -11.24
C GLU A 60 3.24 7.52 -11.46
N GLN A 61 2.29 7.60 -12.38
CA GLN A 61 1.51 8.83 -12.58
C GLN A 61 0.58 9.14 -11.40
N ILE A 62 0.10 8.13 -10.67
CA ILE A 62 -0.59 8.36 -9.39
C ILE A 62 0.42 8.97 -8.40
N ARG A 63 1.61 8.40 -8.31
CA ARG A 63 2.67 8.83 -7.41
C ARG A 63 3.10 10.28 -7.66
N GLU A 64 3.30 10.65 -8.92
CA GLU A 64 3.59 12.03 -9.35
C GLU A 64 2.47 12.98 -8.94
N ALA A 65 1.20 12.56 -9.08
CA ALA A 65 0.07 13.35 -8.62
C ALA A 65 0.09 13.54 -7.09
N VAL A 66 0.39 12.49 -6.32
CA VAL A 66 0.54 12.60 -4.85
C VAL A 66 1.67 13.55 -4.48
N VAL A 67 2.83 13.46 -5.14
CA VAL A 67 3.97 14.38 -4.92
C VAL A 67 3.59 15.83 -5.21
N ARG A 68 2.83 16.08 -6.27
CA ARG A 68 2.33 17.42 -6.59
C ARG A 68 1.36 17.91 -5.52
N TRP A 69 0.30 17.15 -5.27
CA TRP A 69 -0.79 17.60 -4.41
C TRP A 69 -0.41 17.69 -2.94
N GLN A 70 0.52 16.86 -2.45
CA GLN A 70 1.03 16.98 -1.09
C GLN A 70 1.67 18.36 -0.85
N ARG A 71 2.38 18.92 -1.85
CA ARG A 71 2.94 20.27 -1.77
C ARG A 71 1.87 21.35 -1.74
N GLU A 72 0.82 21.19 -2.57
CA GLU A 72 -0.29 22.15 -2.63
C GLU A 72 -1.07 22.22 -1.30
N VAL A 73 -1.27 21.07 -0.63
CA VAL A 73 -1.95 21.01 0.68
C VAL A 73 -1.01 21.22 1.87
N GLY A 74 0.25 21.59 1.61
CA GLY A 74 1.26 21.85 2.64
C GLY A 74 1.57 20.62 3.51
N ALA A 75 1.42 19.42 2.96
CA ALA A 75 1.99 18.23 3.55
C ALA A 75 3.50 18.19 3.26
N ASP A 76 4.27 17.59 4.17
CA ASP A 76 5.72 17.39 4.04
C ASP A 76 6.02 15.89 4.16
N TRP A 77 5.38 15.12 3.28
CA TRP A 77 5.45 13.66 3.33
C TRP A 77 6.76 13.15 2.79
N ARG A 78 7.31 12.15 3.49
CA ARG A 78 8.48 11.40 3.06
C ARG A 78 8.12 10.43 1.93
N ALA A 79 9.14 9.84 1.31
CA ALA A 79 8.97 8.92 0.20
C ALA A 79 8.07 7.71 0.53
N ASP A 80 8.21 7.13 1.73
CA ASP A 80 7.39 6.00 2.17
C ASP A 80 5.92 6.38 2.37
N GLU A 81 5.66 7.62 2.80
CA GLU A 81 4.30 8.15 2.99
C GLU A 81 3.63 8.45 1.65
N ILE A 82 4.38 9.02 0.71
CA ILE A 82 3.94 9.18 -0.67
C ILE A 82 3.57 7.81 -1.26
N ASP A 83 4.40 6.79 -1.05
CA ASP A 83 4.17 5.45 -1.58
C ASP A 83 2.93 4.81 -0.93
N ALA A 84 2.74 4.96 0.38
CA ALA A 84 1.56 4.48 1.10
C ALA A 84 0.27 5.13 0.59
N VAL A 85 0.25 6.46 0.39
CA VAL A 85 -0.92 7.17 -0.17
C VAL A 85 -1.17 6.76 -1.62
N THR A 86 -0.10 6.64 -2.42
CA THR A 86 -0.19 6.19 -3.81
C THR A 86 -0.81 4.80 -3.89
N TRP A 87 -0.37 3.89 -3.01
CA TRP A 87 -0.95 2.57 -2.89
C TRP A 87 -2.43 2.63 -2.51
N HIS A 88 -2.80 3.39 -1.47
CA HIS A 88 -4.20 3.57 -1.08
C HIS A 88 -5.07 4.05 -2.24
N LEU A 89 -4.63 5.09 -2.97
CA LEU A 89 -5.35 5.60 -4.13
C LEU A 89 -5.47 4.55 -5.24
N ASN A 90 -4.40 3.80 -5.49
CA ASN A 90 -4.42 2.75 -6.50
C ASN A 90 -5.39 1.63 -6.12
N GLU A 91 -5.38 1.17 -4.87
CA GLU A 91 -6.31 0.16 -4.37
C GLU A 91 -7.73 0.68 -4.33
N ARG A 92 -7.99 1.96 -4.05
CA ARG A 92 -9.37 2.44 -3.96
C ARG A 92 -9.98 2.80 -5.30
N TYR A 93 -9.19 3.41 -6.19
CA TYR A 93 -9.74 4.10 -7.38
C TYR A 93 -9.15 3.66 -8.72
N TYR A 94 -7.85 3.37 -8.80
CA TYR A 94 -7.18 3.20 -10.10
C TYR A 94 -7.10 1.75 -10.57
N LYS A 95 -6.79 0.81 -9.66
CA LYS A 95 -6.65 -0.63 -9.93
C LYS A 95 -5.60 -0.97 -11.00
N LEU A 96 -4.51 -0.19 -11.04
CA LEU A 96 -3.41 -0.37 -11.98
C LEU A 96 -2.36 -1.35 -11.44
N PRO A 97 -1.50 -1.91 -12.32
CA PRO A 97 -0.35 -2.68 -11.89
C PRO A 97 0.53 -1.90 -10.93
N CYS A 98 0.84 -2.50 -9.78
CA CYS A 98 1.69 -1.90 -8.76
C CYS A 98 3.03 -2.63 -8.67
N PRO A 99 4.16 -1.90 -8.53
CA PRO A 99 5.46 -2.49 -8.22
C PRO A 99 5.43 -3.30 -6.92
N THR A 100 6.06 -4.48 -6.93
CA THR A 100 6.17 -5.36 -5.76
C THR A 100 6.91 -4.69 -4.60
N ALA A 101 7.86 -3.80 -4.90
CA ALA A 101 8.60 -3.04 -3.89
C ALA A 101 7.71 -2.15 -3.02
N VAL A 102 6.52 -1.75 -3.53
CA VAL A 102 5.56 -0.92 -2.79
C VAL A 102 4.39 -1.76 -2.28
N CYS A 103 3.77 -2.58 -3.14
CA CYS A 103 2.54 -3.30 -2.79
C CYS A 103 2.74 -4.74 -2.30
N GLY A 104 3.97 -5.24 -2.22
CA GLY A 104 4.30 -6.60 -1.78
C GLY A 104 3.93 -7.74 -2.76
N MET A 105 2.93 -7.54 -3.62
CA MET A 105 2.61 -8.43 -4.75
C MET A 105 2.27 -7.63 -6.01
N PRO A 106 2.84 -8.00 -7.18
CA PRO A 106 2.47 -7.36 -8.44
C PRO A 106 1.02 -7.72 -8.77
N ARG A 107 0.17 -6.70 -8.88
CA ARG A 107 -1.22 -6.87 -9.31
C ARG A 107 -1.28 -6.85 -10.84
N ALA A 108 -1.89 -7.85 -11.45
CA ALA A 108 -2.25 -7.76 -12.86
C ALA A 108 -3.35 -6.70 -13.04
N SER A 109 -3.30 -5.95 -14.15
CA SER A 109 -4.35 -5.00 -14.52
C SER A 109 -5.69 -5.74 -14.48
N ALA A 110 -6.62 -5.33 -13.62
CA ALA A 110 -7.98 -5.82 -13.72
C ALA A 110 -8.54 -5.26 -15.04
N THR A 111 -8.59 -6.08 -16.09
CA THR A 111 -9.26 -5.71 -17.33
C THR A 111 -10.67 -5.27 -16.96
N ALA A 112 -10.96 -3.98 -17.12
CA ALA A 112 -12.29 -3.43 -16.92
C ALA A 112 -13.24 -4.22 -17.81
N ARG A 113 -14.17 -4.95 -17.19
CA ARG A 113 -15.31 -5.55 -17.87
C ARG A 113 -16.41 -4.50 -17.98
#